data_AF-A0A2N6E5W7-F1
#
_entry.id   AF-A0A2N6E5W7-F1
#
_cell.length_a   1.000
_cell.length_b   1.000
_cell.length_c   1.000
_cell.angle_alpha   90.00
_cell.angle_beta   90.00
_cell.angle_gamma   90.00
#
_symmetry.space_group_name_H-M   'P 1'
#
loop_
_entity.id
_entity.type
_entity.pdbx_description
1 polymer ?
#
loop_
_entity_poly.entity_id
_entity_poly.type
_entity_poly.pdbx_seq_one_letter_code
_entity_poly.pdbx_strand_id
1 'polypeptide(L)'
;MRRFLSKLLRRSPQVDAGVGDRAGHFYDQGYNCAQAILMATTGRDDAELLEICEAYGAGLQESGCLCGAVNGGVMALALCGKGKRTAELVASFRQRHRTTCCKGLTAEYKWNSCEHLASCRAITVATAEDVARLLAE
;
A
#
# COMPACT_ATOMS: atom_id res chain seq x y z
N MET A 1 29.69 -7.87 -14.32
CA MET A 1 29.32 -6.87 -15.36
C MET A 1 27.97 -7.11 -16.05
N ARG A 2 27.13 -8.09 -15.66
CA ARG A 2 25.78 -8.29 -16.24
C ARG A 2 24.61 -7.72 -15.41
N ARG A 3 24.90 -7.10 -14.25
CA ARG A 3 23.90 -6.60 -13.29
C ARG A 3 23.46 -5.14 -13.51
N PHE A 4 24.04 -4.44 -14.49
CA PHE A 4 23.78 -3.01 -14.72
C PHE A 4 22.86 -2.72 -15.91
N LEU A 5 22.63 -3.67 -16.83
CA LEU A 5 21.78 -3.43 -18.01
C LEU A 5 20.28 -3.69 -17.79
N SER A 6 19.88 -4.36 -16.71
CA SER A 6 18.45 -4.65 -16.44
C SER A 6 17.69 -3.50 -15.78
N LYS A 7 18.38 -2.39 -15.42
CA LYS A 7 17.76 -1.19 -14.82
C LYS A 7 17.35 -0.12 -15.84
N LEU A 8 17.73 -0.26 -17.11
CA LEU A 8 17.43 0.70 -18.18
C LEU A 8 16.16 0.38 -18.98
N LEU A 9 15.46 -0.72 -18.65
CA LEU A 9 14.22 -1.15 -19.32
C LEU A 9 13.16 -1.63 -18.32
N ARG A 10 12.90 -0.83 -17.27
CA ARG A 10 11.69 -0.97 -16.46
C ARG A 10 10.95 0.36 -16.38
N ARG A 11 10.65 0.94 -17.54
CA ARG A 11 9.47 1.81 -17.61
C ARG A 11 8.27 0.87 -17.57
N SER A 12 7.78 0.57 -16.37
CA SER A 12 6.55 -0.20 -16.21
C SER A 12 5.46 0.44 -17.06
N PRO A 13 4.65 -0.34 -17.80
CA PRO A 13 3.64 0.20 -18.69
C PRO A 13 2.58 0.91 -17.84
N GLN A 14 2.69 2.24 -17.75
CA GLN A 14 1.60 3.09 -17.28
C GLN A 14 0.64 3.25 -18.46
N VAL A 15 -0.30 2.33 -18.60
CA VAL A 15 -1.33 2.44 -19.64
C VAL A 15 -2.70 2.12 -19.01
N ASP A 16 -3.43 3.20 -18.71
CA ASP A 16 -4.90 3.31 -18.57
C ASP A 16 -5.65 2.74 -17.35
N ALA A 17 -4.97 2.14 -16.37
CA ALA A 17 -5.62 1.61 -15.16
C ALA A 17 -5.62 2.61 -13.98
N GLY A 18 -6.69 2.59 -13.16
CA GLY A 18 -6.84 3.48 -12.00
C GLY A 18 -5.74 3.28 -10.95
N VAL A 19 -5.58 4.22 -10.01
CA VAL A 19 -4.59 4.09 -8.92
C VAL A 19 -4.81 2.83 -8.07
N GLY A 20 -6.08 2.44 -7.87
CA GLY A 20 -6.45 1.19 -7.21
C GLY A 20 -5.92 -0.03 -7.95
N ASP A 21 -6.14 -0.11 -9.26
CA ASP A 21 -5.63 -1.20 -10.10
C ASP A 21 -4.11 -1.30 -10.07
N ARG A 22 -3.41 -0.16 -10.09
CA ARG A 22 -1.95 -0.13 -9.94
C ARG A 22 -1.50 -0.67 -8.58
N ALA A 23 -2.18 -0.31 -7.50
CA ALA A 23 -1.87 -0.83 -6.17
C ALA A 23 -2.14 -2.33 -6.06
N GLY A 24 -3.26 -2.80 -6.61
CA GLY A 24 -3.56 -4.23 -6.71
C GLY A 24 -2.49 -4.97 -7.52
N HIS A 25 -2.06 -4.42 -8.65
CA HIS A 25 -1.00 -5.01 -9.47
C HIS A 25 0.33 -5.15 -8.72
N PHE A 26 0.75 -4.13 -7.98
CA PHE A 26 1.97 -4.23 -7.16
C PHE A 26 1.81 -5.27 -6.04
N TYR A 27 0.65 -5.33 -5.38
CA TYR A 27 0.39 -6.37 -4.39
C TYR A 27 0.49 -7.78 -5.00
N ASP A 28 -0.08 -7.98 -6.19
CA ASP A 28 -0.04 -9.25 -6.92
C ASP A 28 1.38 -9.65 -7.34
N GLN A 29 2.31 -8.69 -7.44
CA GLN A 29 3.74 -8.94 -7.69
C GLN A 29 4.53 -9.36 -6.44
N GLY A 30 3.88 -9.45 -5.28
CA GLY A 30 4.51 -9.86 -4.02
C GLY A 30 4.98 -8.71 -3.14
N TYR A 31 4.71 -7.46 -3.52
CA TYR A 31 4.93 -6.33 -2.63
C TYR A 31 3.89 -6.31 -1.51
N ASN A 32 4.29 -5.90 -0.31
CA ASN A 32 3.35 -5.77 0.79
C ASN A 32 2.40 -4.57 0.58
N CYS A 33 1.36 -4.47 1.42
CA CYS A 33 0.36 -3.40 1.29
C CYS A 33 0.97 -1.99 1.32
N ALA A 34 1.98 -1.73 2.15
CA ALA A 34 2.60 -0.41 2.27
C ALA A 34 3.39 -0.04 1.02
N GLN A 35 4.21 -0.97 0.52
CA GLN A 35 4.98 -0.83 -0.72
C GLN A 35 4.05 -0.59 -1.91
N ALA A 36 2.99 -1.40 -2.03
CA ALA A 36 2.00 -1.28 -3.10
C ALA A 36 1.31 0.09 -3.13
N ILE A 37 0.86 0.59 -1.97
CA ILE A 37 0.27 1.94 -1.87
C ILE A 37 1.27 3.01 -2.27
N LEU A 38 2.49 2.96 -1.73
CA LEU A 38 3.51 3.98 -1.99
C LEU A 38 3.80 4.08 -3.49
N MET A 39 4.09 2.94 -4.14
CA MET A 39 4.41 2.89 -5.57
C MET A 39 3.24 3.35 -6.43
N ALA A 40 2.02 2.90 -6.12
CA ALA A 40 0.84 3.26 -6.91
C ALA A 40 0.50 4.75 -6.82
N THR A 41 0.60 5.34 -5.63
CA THR A 41 0.12 6.71 -5.39
C THR A 41 1.18 7.77 -5.69
N THR A 42 2.46 7.46 -5.50
CA THR A 42 3.56 8.43 -5.71
C THR A 42 4.37 8.17 -6.98
N GLY A 43 4.29 6.96 -7.55
CA GLY A 43 5.14 6.52 -8.65
C GLY A 43 6.60 6.27 -8.25
N ARG A 44 6.92 6.29 -6.94
CA ARG A 44 8.28 6.09 -6.41
C ARG A 44 8.53 4.61 -6.16
N ASP A 45 9.66 4.10 -6.64
CA ASP A 45 10.14 2.73 -6.47
C ASP A 45 11.57 2.69 -5.91
N ASP A 46 11.99 3.75 -5.22
CA ASP A 46 13.31 3.86 -4.62
C ASP A 46 13.56 2.71 -3.64
N ALA A 47 14.69 2.01 -3.80
CA ALA A 47 15.00 0.81 -3.00
C ALA A 47 14.97 1.08 -1.49
N GLU A 48 15.54 2.20 -1.04
CA GLU A 48 15.56 2.58 0.38
C GLU A 48 14.14 2.83 0.93
N LEU A 49 13.26 3.46 0.14
CA LEU A 49 11.87 3.66 0.56
C LEU A 49 11.11 2.34 0.61
N LEU A 50 11.34 1.45 -0.35
CA LEU A 50 10.69 0.14 -0.38
C LEU A 50 11.17 -0.77 0.75
N GLU A 51 12.45 -0.67 1.15
CA GLU A 51 13.02 -1.36 2.31
C GLU A 51 12.40 -0.85 3.62
N ILE A 52 12.24 0.47 3.77
CA ILE A 52 11.50 1.05 4.90
C ILE A 52 10.05 0.54 4.88
N CYS A 53 9.40 0.52 3.71
CA CYS A 53 8.03 0.05 3.58
C CYS A 53 7.87 -1.45 3.93
N GLU A 54 8.92 -2.24 3.74
CA GLU A 54 8.91 -3.67 4.03
C GLU A 54 8.59 -3.95 5.51
N ALA A 55 9.06 -3.09 6.42
CA ALA A 55 8.82 -3.20 7.86
C ALA A 55 7.33 -3.09 8.27
N TYR A 56 6.46 -2.56 7.41
CA TYR A 56 5.01 -2.47 7.64
C TYR A 56 4.23 -3.68 7.09
N GLY A 57 4.92 -4.72 6.62
CA GLY A 57 4.30 -5.97 6.21
C GLY A 57 3.55 -6.63 7.37
N ALA A 58 2.43 -7.30 7.08
CA ALA A 58 1.59 -7.97 8.08
C ALA A 58 1.16 -7.04 9.25
N GLY A 59 1.03 -5.74 8.96
CA GLY A 59 0.78 -4.68 9.93
C GLY A 59 2.07 -3.93 10.26
N LEU A 60 2.89 -4.50 11.14
CA LEU A 60 4.20 -3.98 11.48
C LEU A 60 5.04 -5.17 11.92
N GLN A 61 5.53 -5.94 10.94
CA GLN A 61 6.32 -7.16 11.15
C GLN A 61 5.61 -8.16 12.08
N GLU A 62 4.45 -8.67 11.63
CA GLU A 62 3.67 -9.74 12.27
C GLU A 62 3.10 -9.43 13.66
N SER A 63 3.35 -8.24 14.21
CA SER A 63 2.71 -7.78 15.45
C SER A 63 1.17 -7.66 15.34
N GLY A 64 0.65 -7.64 14.11
CA GLY A 64 -0.78 -7.52 13.83
C GLY A 64 -1.36 -6.14 14.15
N CYS A 65 -0.51 -5.14 14.37
CA CYS A 65 -0.93 -3.75 14.64
C CYS A 65 -1.26 -3.01 13.33
N LEU A 66 -1.02 -1.70 13.27
CA LEU A 66 -1.44 -0.78 12.21
C LEU A 66 -1.26 -1.36 10.79
N CYS A 67 -2.34 -1.40 10.01
CA CYS A 67 -2.39 -1.95 8.66
C CYS A 67 -1.35 -1.29 7.73
N GLY A 68 -0.62 -2.12 6.97
CA GLY A 68 0.38 -1.66 6.02
C GLY A 68 -0.17 -0.69 4.97
N ALA A 69 -1.41 -0.87 4.51
CA ALA A 69 -2.02 0.04 3.55
C ALA A 69 -2.18 1.46 4.12
N VAL A 70 -2.53 1.58 5.41
CA VAL A 70 -2.63 2.88 6.09
C VAL A 70 -1.24 3.50 6.25
N ASN A 71 -0.23 2.74 6.69
CA ASN A 71 1.15 3.23 6.80
C ASN A 71 1.69 3.73 5.45
N GLY A 72 1.51 2.95 4.38
CA GLY A 72 1.91 3.36 3.03
C GLY A 72 1.21 4.64 2.57
N GLY A 73 -0.07 4.80 2.90
CA GLY A 73 -0.82 6.02 2.60
C GLY A 73 -0.32 7.24 3.38
N VAL A 74 0.02 7.07 4.66
CA VAL A 74 0.65 8.14 5.47
C VAL A 74 1.97 8.57 4.86
N MET A 75 2.80 7.62 4.45
CA MET A 75 4.08 7.91 3.78
C MET A 75 3.87 8.66 2.47
N ALA A 76 2.93 8.21 1.63
CA ALA A 76 2.61 8.88 0.37
C ALA A 76 2.13 10.33 0.60
N LEU A 77 1.19 10.54 1.53
CA LEU A 77 0.72 11.88 1.89
C LEU A 77 1.85 12.77 2.40
N ALA A 78 2.73 12.25 3.26
CA ALA A 78 3.86 13.02 3.79
C ALA A 78 4.84 13.43 2.68
N LEU A 79 5.21 12.50 1.79
CA LEU A 79 6.13 12.77 0.67
C LEU A 79 5.59 13.82 -0.30
N CYS A 80 4.26 13.90 -0.46
CA CYS A 80 3.60 14.89 -1.32
C CYS A 80 3.22 16.18 -0.57
N GLY A 81 3.70 16.41 0.64
CA GLY A 81 3.43 17.63 1.41
C GLY A 81 2.01 17.71 2.01
N LYS A 82 1.25 16.61 1.97
CA LYS A 82 -0.14 16.48 2.46
C LYS A 82 -0.22 15.69 3.77
N GLY A 83 0.88 15.55 4.52
CA GLY A 83 0.94 14.74 5.75
C GLY A 83 -0.09 15.13 6.83
N LYS A 84 -0.53 16.39 6.88
CA LYS A 84 -1.60 16.87 7.78
C LYS A 84 -2.96 16.19 7.53
N ARG A 85 -3.16 15.57 6.36
CA ARG A 85 -4.37 14.84 5.98
C ARG A 85 -4.41 13.39 6.47
N THR A 86 -3.39 12.94 7.21
CA THR A 86 -3.31 11.59 7.78
C THR A 86 -4.54 11.24 8.61
N ALA A 87 -5.08 12.18 9.39
CA ALA A 87 -6.27 11.95 10.20
C ALA A 87 -7.51 11.63 9.34
N GLU A 88 -7.63 12.28 8.17
CA GLU A 88 -8.71 12.04 7.21
C GLU A 88 -8.60 10.66 6.56
N LEU A 89 -7.38 10.25 6.20
CA LEU A 89 -7.12 8.89 5.70
C LEU A 89 -7.53 7.84 6.72
N VAL A 90 -7.10 8.01 7.98
CA VAL A 90 -7.45 7.09 9.07
C VAL A 90 -8.96 7.07 9.33
N ALA A 91 -9.64 8.22 9.25
CA ALA A 91 -11.08 8.30 9.38
C ALA A 91 -11.81 7.55 8.26
N SER A 92 -11.44 7.78 6.99
CA SER A 92 -11.99 7.05 5.84
C SER A 92 -11.79 5.54 5.99
N PHE A 93 -10.59 5.12 6.40
CA PHE A 93 -10.28 3.70 6.59
C PHE A 93 -11.15 3.06 7.67
N ARG A 94 -11.34 3.74 8.81
CA ARG A 94 -12.19 3.26 9.91
C ARG A 94 -13.67 3.24 9.54
N GLN A 95 -14.13 4.13 8.68
CA GLN A 95 -15.51 4.08 8.20
C GLN A 95 -15.81 2.77 7.45
N ARG A 96 -14.85 2.25 6.68
CA ARG A 96 -14.99 0.97 5.96
C ARG A 96 -14.69 -0.26 6.82
N HIS A 97 -13.68 -0.18 7.69
CA HIS A 97 -13.13 -1.38 8.33
C HIS A 97 -13.24 -1.41 9.86
N ARG A 98 -13.78 -0.36 10.51
CA ARG A 98 -13.94 -0.16 11.97
C ARG A 98 -12.66 -0.10 12.80
N THR A 99 -11.60 -0.76 12.38
CA THR A 99 -10.27 -0.76 13.02
C THR A 99 -9.18 -0.49 11.99
N THR A 100 -8.01 -0.08 12.49
CA THR A 100 -6.79 0.04 11.68
C THR A 100 -5.80 -1.08 11.96
N CYS A 101 -6.02 -1.93 12.97
CA CYS A 101 -5.11 -3.01 13.31
C CYS A 101 -5.31 -4.20 12.37
N CYS A 102 -4.23 -4.64 11.71
CA CYS A 102 -4.20 -5.77 10.77
C CYS A 102 -4.81 -7.03 11.38
N LYS A 103 -4.48 -7.35 12.64
CA LYS A 103 -5.06 -8.48 13.37
C LYS A 103 -6.59 -8.46 13.43
N GLY A 104 -7.17 -7.27 13.58
CA GLY A 104 -8.63 -7.12 13.59
C GLY A 104 -9.22 -7.24 12.18
N LEU A 105 -8.52 -6.73 11.17
CA LEU A 105 -8.93 -6.82 9.76
C LEU A 105 -8.91 -8.26 9.24
N THR A 106 -7.98 -9.07 9.75
CA THR A 106 -7.73 -10.43 9.26
C THR A 106 -8.24 -11.51 10.21
N ALA A 107 -9.01 -11.15 11.24
CA ALA A 107 -9.40 -12.05 12.32
C ALA A 107 -10.25 -13.26 11.84
N GLU A 108 -11.01 -13.08 10.76
CA GLU A 108 -11.92 -14.10 10.22
C GLU A 108 -11.24 -15.07 9.25
N TYR A 109 -9.98 -14.82 8.87
CA TYR A 109 -9.29 -15.62 7.87
C TYR A 109 -8.18 -16.47 8.49
N LYS A 110 -7.94 -17.64 7.87
CA LYS A 110 -6.69 -18.36 8.10
C LYS A 110 -5.54 -17.55 7.49
N TRP A 111 -4.48 -17.34 8.27
CA TRP A 111 -3.30 -16.62 7.80
C TRP A 111 -2.74 -17.22 6.50
N ASN A 112 -2.36 -16.36 5.56
CA ASN A 112 -1.91 -16.72 4.21
C ASN A 112 -2.87 -17.58 3.38
N SER A 113 -4.17 -17.66 3.72
CA SER A 113 -5.16 -18.26 2.83
C SER A 113 -5.45 -17.35 1.63
N CYS A 114 -6.06 -17.92 0.59
CA CYS A 114 -6.48 -17.16 -0.59
C CYS A 114 -7.45 -16.03 -0.22
N GLU A 115 -8.36 -16.28 0.72
CA GLU A 115 -9.33 -15.30 1.21
C GLU A 115 -8.66 -14.16 1.98
N HIS A 116 -7.66 -14.49 2.82
CA HIS A 116 -6.86 -13.48 3.52
C HIS A 116 -6.13 -12.56 2.54
N LEU A 117 -5.43 -13.14 1.56
CA LEU A 117 -4.66 -12.38 0.57
C LEU A 117 -5.59 -11.56 -0.33
N ALA A 118 -6.72 -12.10 -0.74
CA ALA A 118 -7.73 -11.36 -1.50
C ALA A 118 -8.31 -10.18 -0.71
N SER A 119 -8.55 -10.36 0.60
CA SER A 119 -9.02 -9.29 1.48
C SER A 119 -7.96 -8.18 1.65
N CYS A 120 -6.70 -8.56 1.91
CA CYS A 120 -5.59 -7.61 1.98
C CYS A 120 -5.38 -6.86 0.65
N ARG A 121 -5.54 -7.53 -0.48
CA ARG A 121 -5.51 -6.91 -1.81
C ARG A 121 -6.64 -5.89 -1.97
N ALA A 122 -7.88 -6.25 -1.62
CA ALA A 122 -9.03 -5.35 -1.72
C ALA A 122 -8.87 -4.11 -0.83
N ILE A 123 -8.38 -4.28 0.40
CA ILE A 123 -8.04 -3.17 1.31
C ILE A 123 -6.99 -2.27 0.68
N THR A 124 -5.96 -2.84 0.04
CA THR A 124 -4.89 -2.10 -0.62
C THR A 124 -5.43 -1.28 -1.80
N VAL A 125 -6.25 -1.87 -2.66
CA VAL A 125 -6.90 -1.18 -3.79
C VAL A 125 -7.72 0.02 -3.31
N ALA A 126 -8.66 -0.21 -2.38
CA ALA A 126 -9.53 0.85 -1.88
C ALA A 126 -8.76 1.97 -1.17
N THR A 127 -7.76 1.62 -0.36
CA THR A 127 -6.94 2.61 0.36
C THR A 127 -6.10 3.45 -0.62
N ALA A 128 -5.65 2.89 -1.74
CA ALA A 128 -4.94 3.64 -2.77
C ALA A 128 -5.82 4.74 -3.38
N GLU A 129 -7.10 4.44 -3.60
CA GLU A 129 -8.09 5.39 -4.11
C GLU A 129 -8.33 6.53 -3.13
N ASP A 130 -8.46 6.24 -1.83
CA ASP A 130 -8.57 7.29 -0.80
C ASP A 130 -7.34 8.18 -0.76
N VAL A 131 -6.15 7.59 -0.79
CA VAL A 131 -4.89 8.35 -0.77
C VAL A 131 -4.82 9.24 -2.00
N ALA A 132 -5.13 8.72 -3.19
CA ALA A 132 -5.13 9.51 -4.41
C ALA A 132 -6.14 10.66 -4.37
N ARG A 133 -7.35 10.43 -3.84
CA ARG A 133 -8.32 11.49 -3.61
C ARG A 133 -7.77 12.57 -2.66
N LEU A 134 -7.18 12.16 -1.54
CA LEU A 134 -6.57 13.09 -0.56
C LEU A 134 -5.32 13.82 -1.11
N LEU A 135 -4.67 13.28 -2.14
CA LEU A 135 -3.57 13.96 -2.82
C LEU A 135 -4.08 14.99 -3.84
N ALA A 136 -5.24 14.77 -4.44
CA ALA A 136 -5.82 15.62 -5.47
C ALA A 136 -6.49 16.89 -4.92
N GLU A 137 -6.97 16.89 -3.67
CA GLU A 137 -7.50 18.08 -2.98
C GLU A 137 -6.38 18.78 -2.18
#